data_AF-A0A928CL07-F1
#
_entry.id   AF-A0A928CL07-F1
#
_cell.length_a   1.000
_cell.length_b   1.000
_cell.length_c   1.000
_cell.angle_alpha   90.00
_cell.angle_beta   90.00
_cell.angle_gamma   90.00
#
_symmetry.space_group_name_H-M   'P 1'
#
loop_
_entity.id
_entity.type
_entity.pdbx_description
1 polymer ?
#
loop_
_entity_poly.entity_id
_entity_poly.type
_entity_poly.pdbx_seq_one_letter_code
_entity_poly.pdbx_strand_id
1 'polypeptide(L)'
;MAKKIRYSQPLAVIWDAYQETVRKSKIKVSPKEFIWKWLTPELTNPFLNNETATDVQTKLLIADMFFLDTEKKFLHLFFVDNYLRDFLMDLPLSDFNGLTDYIIENGEESEDAVLTTMGNNLKTGKKSTNISFGIHVPYENKYRGYSFSFTYKAKEDKLVFAWLVNQDIGFITKENFSYLEKQTDDSSKTIMSYLRLAVNTIAYMNTFPECIKEGVPEEQKEEYSKSIGLAEKVIEITEIEKSGKVIVPHFRRGYFKRLTSDFYTKKKGQIIFVSETMVKGTSKTVYTADNLDEMVD
;
A
#
# COMPACT_ATOMS: atom_id res chain seq x y z
N MET A 1 -19.05 -1.74 -28.44
CA MET A 1 -17.57 -1.69 -28.30
C MET A 1 -17.26 -1.43 -26.84
N ALA A 2 -16.72 -2.40 -26.10
CA ALA A 2 -16.27 -2.17 -24.73
C ALA A 2 -15.14 -1.14 -24.73
N LYS A 3 -15.19 -0.16 -23.83
CA LYS A 3 -14.13 0.85 -23.70
C LYS A 3 -12.88 0.15 -23.18
N LYS A 4 -11.74 0.30 -23.88
CA LYS A 4 -10.43 -0.18 -23.42
C LYS A 4 -10.17 0.28 -21.98
N ILE A 5 -9.84 -0.66 -21.10
CA ILE A 5 -9.57 -0.35 -19.70
C ILE A 5 -8.29 0.51 -19.62
N ARG A 6 -8.38 1.65 -18.94
CA ARG A 6 -7.23 2.53 -18.67
C ARG A 6 -6.89 2.42 -17.20
N TYR A 7 -5.63 2.13 -16.91
CA TYR A 7 -5.13 2.02 -15.56
C TYR A 7 -4.41 3.29 -15.14
N SER A 8 -4.54 3.65 -13.87
CA SER A 8 -3.62 4.59 -13.24
C SER A 8 -2.21 3.99 -13.19
N GLN A 9 -1.21 4.85 -12.98
CA GLN A 9 0.20 4.48 -13.04
C GLN A 9 0.91 4.94 -11.75
N PRO A 10 1.40 4.01 -10.91
CA PRO A 10 2.34 4.29 -9.83
C PRO A 10 3.54 5.07 -10.37
N LEU A 11 4.12 5.96 -9.57
CA LEU A 11 5.30 6.75 -9.93
C LEU A 11 5.14 7.61 -11.20
N ALA A 12 3.93 7.82 -11.73
CA ALA A 12 3.72 8.53 -13.00
C ALA A 12 4.32 9.94 -13.03
N VAL A 13 4.23 10.68 -11.91
CA VAL A 13 4.78 12.04 -11.82
C VAL A 13 6.31 12.04 -11.93
N ILE A 14 7.00 11.11 -11.28
CA ILE A 14 8.46 11.05 -11.32
C ILE A 14 8.96 10.47 -12.66
N TRP A 15 8.25 9.50 -13.23
CA TRP A 15 8.52 9.01 -14.58
C TRP A 15 8.38 10.12 -15.63
N ASP A 16 7.31 10.90 -15.58
CA ASP A 16 7.11 12.02 -16.52
C ASP A 16 8.22 13.09 -16.35
N ALA A 17 8.63 13.39 -15.11
CA ALA A 17 9.74 14.31 -14.84
C ALA A 17 11.09 13.79 -15.39
N TYR A 18 11.35 12.48 -15.24
CA TYR A 18 12.53 11.84 -15.82
C TYR A 18 12.52 11.88 -17.34
N GLN A 19 11.40 11.50 -17.97
CA GLN A 19 11.26 11.51 -19.44
C GLN A 19 11.40 12.93 -20.00
N GLU A 20 10.84 13.93 -19.34
CA GLU A 20 10.99 15.32 -19.73
C GLU A 20 12.45 15.79 -19.61
N THR A 21 13.17 15.35 -18.58
CA THR A 21 14.60 15.63 -18.41
C THR A 21 15.42 15.02 -19.56
N VAL A 22 15.17 13.75 -19.88
CA VAL A 22 15.83 13.04 -20.99
C VAL A 22 15.54 13.72 -22.34
N ARG A 23 14.29 14.18 -22.55
CA ARG A 23 13.89 14.91 -23.76
C ARG A 23 14.62 16.25 -23.90
N LYS A 24 14.79 16.99 -22.81
CA LYS A 24 15.46 18.30 -22.80
C LYS A 24 16.98 18.21 -22.89
N SER A 25 17.59 17.22 -22.25
CA SER A 25 19.05 17.13 -22.13
C SER A 25 19.77 16.82 -23.43
N LYS A 26 19.07 16.29 -24.46
CA LYS A 26 19.65 15.79 -25.74
C LYS A 26 20.76 14.73 -25.56
N ILE A 27 21.06 14.34 -24.32
CA ILE A 27 22.05 13.36 -23.89
C ILE A 27 21.31 12.34 -23.03
N LYS A 28 21.68 11.06 -23.13
CA LYS A 28 21.14 9.98 -22.31
C LYS A 28 21.47 10.24 -20.84
N VAL A 29 20.47 10.57 -20.03
CA VAL A 29 20.57 10.69 -18.57
C VAL A 29 20.13 9.36 -17.99
N SER A 30 20.95 8.75 -17.14
CA SER A 30 20.58 7.54 -16.40
C SER A 30 19.63 7.87 -15.24
N PRO A 31 18.84 6.89 -14.73
CA PRO A 31 17.99 7.10 -13.56
C PRO A 31 18.76 7.62 -12.33
N LYS A 32 19.98 7.11 -12.09
CA LYS A 32 20.84 7.56 -10.99
C LYS A 32 21.27 9.03 -11.15
N GLU A 33 21.67 9.43 -12.35
CA GLU A 33 22.02 10.83 -12.63
C GLU A 33 20.81 11.76 -12.51
N PHE A 34 19.63 11.30 -12.91
CA PHE A 34 18.39 12.04 -12.72
C PHE A 34 18.08 12.23 -11.22
N ILE A 35 18.11 11.14 -10.43
CA ILE A 35 17.89 11.19 -8.97
C ILE A 35 18.90 12.16 -8.33
N TRP A 36 20.18 12.04 -8.68
CA TRP A 36 21.21 12.95 -8.17
C TRP A 36 20.87 14.42 -8.48
N LYS A 37 20.57 14.74 -9.74
CA LYS A 37 20.21 16.11 -10.14
C LYS A 37 18.94 16.60 -9.46
N TRP A 38 17.98 15.71 -9.21
CA TRP A 38 16.72 16.03 -8.56
C TRP A 38 16.94 16.40 -7.08
N LEU A 39 17.79 15.66 -6.37
CA LEU A 39 18.04 15.85 -4.93
C LEU A 39 19.13 16.89 -4.61
N THR A 40 20.07 17.13 -5.54
CA THR A 40 21.24 18.01 -5.31
C THR A 40 20.86 19.41 -4.79
N PRO A 41 19.85 20.11 -5.34
CA PRO A 41 19.50 21.45 -4.87
C PRO A 41 19.16 21.50 -3.38
N GLU A 42 18.51 20.46 -2.86
CA GLU A 42 18.15 20.41 -1.44
C GLU A 42 19.30 19.91 -0.57
N LEU A 43 20.06 18.90 -1.04
CA LEU A 43 21.20 18.34 -0.30
C LEU A 43 22.37 19.31 -0.15
N THR A 44 22.52 20.25 -1.10
CA THR A 44 23.59 21.26 -1.08
C THR A 44 23.17 22.56 -0.41
N ASN A 45 21.92 22.67 0.04
CA ASN A 45 21.42 23.86 0.72
C ASN A 45 22.03 23.95 2.14
N PRO A 46 22.88 24.94 2.45
CA PRO A 46 23.50 25.07 3.76
C PRO A 46 22.52 25.54 4.86
N PHE A 47 21.29 25.90 4.49
CA PHE A 47 20.26 26.42 5.39
C PHE A 47 19.07 25.45 5.57
N LEU A 48 19.35 24.14 5.57
CA LEU A 48 18.35 23.11 5.85
C LEU A 48 17.70 23.32 7.22
N ASN A 49 16.44 23.75 7.22
CA ASN A 49 15.59 23.75 8.42
C ASN A 49 14.86 22.39 8.56
N ASN A 50 14.18 22.16 9.68
CA ASN A 50 13.51 20.88 9.95
C ASN A 50 12.48 20.49 8.86
N GLU A 51 11.72 21.45 8.34
CA GLU A 51 10.74 21.18 7.27
C GLU A 51 11.43 20.76 5.96
N THR A 52 12.51 21.44 5.59
CA THR A 52 13.33 21.10 4.41
C THR A 52 14.02 19.74 4.60
N ALA A 53 14.44 19.40 5.82
CA ALA A 53 15.02 18.10 6.13
C ALA A 53 13.99 16.96 5.96
N THR A 54 12.74 17.16 6.37
CA THR A 54 11.65 16.20 6.14
C THR A 54 11.31 16.06 4.66
N ASP A 55 11.32 17.15 3.90
CA ASP A 55 11.12 17.13 2.44
C ASP A 55 12.24 16.33 1.73
N VAL A 56 13.50 16.57 2.10
CA VAL A 56 14.65 15.79 1.59
C VAL A 56 14.50 14.30 1.90
N GLN A 57 14.12 13.95 3.13
CA GLN A 57 13.90 12.54 3.51
C GLN A 57 12.77 11.92 2.69
N THR A 58 11.69 12.65 2.48
CA THR A 58 10.57 12.19 1.65
C THR A 58 11.06 11.91 0.22
N LYS A 59 11.76 12.86 -0.40
CA LYS A 59 12.29 12.72 -1.76
C LYS A 59 13.28 11.57 -1.90
N LEU A 60 14.12 11.32 -0.89
CA LEU A 60 15.01 10.15 -0.85
C LEU A 60 14.21 8.84 -0.88
N LEU A 61 13.17 8.71 -0.06
CA LEU A 61 12.31 7.51 -0.04
C LEU A 61 11.57 7.31 -1.37
N ILE A 62 11.12 8.40 -2.01
CA ILE A 62 10.50 8.33 -3.34
C ILE A 62 11.53 7.97 -4.41
N ALA A 63 12.75 8.51 -4.33
CA ALA A 63 13.83 8.19 -5.24
C ALA A 63 14.22 6.71 -5.16
N ASP A 64 14.20 6.11 -3.97
CA ASP A 64 14.45 4.68 -3.78
C ASP A 64 13.38 3.84 -4.46
N MET A 65 12.08 4.17 -4.30
CA MET A 65 11.00 3.49 -5.03
C MET A 65 11.16 3.61 -6.55
N PHE A 66 11.46 4.80 -7.05
CA PHE A 66 11.69 5.02 -8.48
C PHE A 66 12.90 4.24 -9.00
N PHE A 67 13.99 4.20 -8.23
CA PHE A 67 15.17 3.44 -8.60
C PHE A 67 14.87 1.93 -8.64
N LEU A 68 14.16 1.40 -7.65
CA LEU A 68 13.69 0.01 -7.64
C LEU A 68 12.84 -0.31 -8.87
N ASP A 69 11.97 0.61 -9.28
CA ASP A 69 11.13 0.47 -10.47
C ASP A 69 11.99 0.41 -11.75
N THR A 70 12.97 1.30 -11.88
CA THR A 70 13.90 1.29 -13.02
C THR A 70 14.74 -0.01 -13.12
N GLU A 71 14.97 -0.67 -11.98
CA GLU A 71 15.69 -1.94 -11.86
C GLU A 71 14.76 -3.15 -11.92
N LYS A 72 13.45 -2.95 -12.17
CA LYS A 72 12.42 -4.01 -12.22
C LYS A 72 12.23 -4.79 -10.91
N LYS A 73 12.54 -4.15 -9.79
CA LYS A 73 12.36 -4.71 -8.43
C LYS A 73 11.15 -4.16 -7.71
N PHE A 74 10.50 -3.14 -8.26
CA PHE A 74 9.25 -2.61 -7.75
C PHE A 74 8.08 -3.49 -8.21
N LEU A 75 7.28 -3.99 -7.27
CA LEU A 75 6.16 -4.87 -7.59
C LEU A 75 4.96 -4.05 -8.11
N HIS A 76 4.46 -4.36 -9.30
CA HIS A 76 3.26 -3.72 -9.85
C HIS A 76 2.02 -4.60 -9.66
N LEU A 77 1.02 -4.06 -8.95
CA LEU A 77 -0.27 -4.70 -8.67
C LEU A 77 -1.37 -4.03 -9.49
N PHE A 78 -2.14 -4.82 -10.23
CA PHE A 78 -3.26 -4.35 -11.04
C PHE A 78 -4.57 -4.80 -10.42
N PHE A 79 -5.34 -3.85 -9.89
CA PHE A 79 -6.66 -4.18 -9.37
C PHE A 79 -7.63 -4.40 -10.52
N VAL A 80 -8.47 -5.42 -10.46
CA VAL A 80 -9.44 -5.69 -11.53
C VAL A 80 -10.53 -4.60 -11.60
N ASP A 81 -10.84 -3.97 -10.46
CA ASP A 81 -11.79 -2.87 -10.33
C ASP A 81 -11.34 -1.84 -9.28
N ASN A 82 -12.05 -0.72 -9.20
CA ASN A 82 -11.85 0.29 -8.16
C ASN A 82 -12.48 -0.09 -6.82
N TYR A 83 -13.37 -1.09 -6.79
CA TYR A 83 -14.05 -1.51 -5.59
C TYR A 83 -13.10 -2.14 -4.57
N LEU A 84 -12.17 -2.98 -5.04
CA LEU A 84 -11.13 -3.56 -4.19
C LEU A 84 -10.31 -2.46 -3.49
N ARG A 85 -10.00 -1.37 -4.18
CA ARG A 85 -9.31 -0.22 -3.56
C ARG A 85 -10.14 0.37 -2.44
N ASP A 86 -11.39 0.71 -2.72
CA ASP A 86 -12.28 1.37 -1.76
C ASP A 86 -12.51 0.49 -0.52
N PHE A 87 -12.77 -0.80 -0.74
CA PHE A 87 -12.87 -1.80 0.31
C PHE A 87 -11.63 -1.84 1.21
N LEU A 88 -10.43 -1.93 0.62
CA LEU A 88 -9.18 -2.03 1.38
C LEU A 88 -8.79 -0.71 2.08
N MET A 89 -9.20 0.45 1.54
CA MET A 89 -9.03 1.76 2.18
C MET A 89 -9.92 1.92 3.42
N ASP A 90 -11.14 1.37 3.37
CA ASP A 90 -12.13 1.52 4.44
C ASP A 90 -11.97 0.46 5.55
N LEU A 91 -11.28 -0.64 5.27
CA LEU A 91 -11.06 -1.71 6.23
C LEU A 91 -10.12 -1.26 7.37
N PRO A 92 -10.52 -1.40 8.65
CA PRO A 92 -9.73 -0.94 9.78
C PRO A 92 -8.44 -1.76 9.97
N LEU A 93 -7.38 -1.09 10.42
CA LEU A 93 -6.10 -1.74 10.78
C LEU A 93 -6.14 -2.20 12.23
N SER A 94 -6.27 -3.50 12.45
CA SER A 94 -6.34 -4.08 13.80
C SER A 94 -5.02 -4.63 14.34
N ASP A 95 -4.01 -4.85 13.49
CA ASP A 95 -2.77 -5.55 13.87
C ASP A 95 -1.51 -4.97 13.19
N PHE A 96 -1.15 -3.74 13.58
CA PHE A 96 0.03 -3.07 13.04
C PHE A 96 1.37 -3.72 13.46
N ASN A 97 1.40 -4.39 14.61
CA ASN A 97 2.60 -5.12 15.03
C ASN A 97 2.84 -6.33 14.12
N GLY A 98 1.78 -7.08 13.79
CA GLY A 98 1.89 -8.21 12.86
C GLY A 98 2.38 -7.82 11.46
N LEU A 99 2.12 -6.59 11.02
CA LEU A 99 2.69 -6.02 9.80
C LEU A 99 4.21 -5.84 9.91
N THR A 100 4.71 -5.30 11.03
CA THR A 100 6.16 -5.11 11.22
C THR A 100 6.88 -6.45 11.12
N ASP A 101 6.38 -7.46 11.83
CA ASP A 101 6.93 -8.83 11.78
C ASP A 101 6.87 -9.39 10.35
N TYR A 102 5.78 -9.14 9.62
CA TYR A 102 5.63 -9.61 8.24
C TYR A 102 6.68 -8.99 7.31
N ILE A 103 6.91 -7.69 7.43
CA ILE A 103 7.90 -6.97 6.63
C ILE A 103 9.31 -7.50 6.92
N ILE A 104 9.65 -7.75 8.19
CA ILE A 104 10.95 -8.30 8.58
C ILE A 104 11.17 -9.69 7.95
N GLU A 105 10.14 -10.53 7.92
CA GLU A 105 10.22 -11.91 7.44
C GLU A 105 10.19 -12.04 5.91
N ASN A 106 9.52 -11.13 5.21
CA ASN A 106 9.21 -11.27 3.77
C ASN A 106 9.80 -10.15 2.90
N GLY A 107 10.36 -9.09 3.50
CA GLY A 107 10.96 -8.00 2.74
C GLY A 107 12.37 -8.30 2.23
N GLU A 108 12.81 -7.51 1.25
CA GLU A 108 14.16 -7.60 0.70
C GLU A 108 15.15 -6.88 1.61
N GLU A 109 16.21 -7.57 2.03
CA GLU A 109 17.31 -6.94 2.74
C GLU A 109 18.19 -6.12 1.79
N SER A 110 18.45 -4.87 2.18
CA SER A 110 19.43 -4.00 1.53
C SER A 110 20.39 -3.39 2.55
N GLU A 111 21.61 -3.11 2.11
CA GLU A 111 22.57 -2.36 2.91
C GLU A 111 22.35 -0.86 2.69
N ASP A 112 22.15 -0.12 3.78
CA ASP A 112 21.95 1.33 3.72
C ASP A 112 23.23 2.00 3.21
N ALA A 113 23.07 2.98 2.34
CA ALA A 113 24.15 3.82 1.84
C ALA A 113 23.92 5.28 2.22
N VAL A 114 25.02 5.99 2.46
CA VAL A 114 25.02 7.46 2.59
C VAL A 114 25.37 8.04 1.25
N LEU A 115 24.49 8.90 0.74
CA LEU A 115 24.76 9.74 -0.41
C LEU A 115 25.61 10.94 0.03
N THR A 116 26.85 11.00 -0.44
CA THR A 116 27.75 12.13 -0.16
C THR A 116 27.43 13.33 -1.05
N THR A 117 27.91 14.51 -0.65
CA THR A 117 27.87 15.74 -1.47
C THR A 117 28.57 15.60 -2.82
N MET A 118 29.39 14.56 -3.01
CA MET A 118 30.08 14.24 -4.27
C MET A 118 29.37 13.14 -5.09
N GLY A 119 28.17 12.70 -4.67
CA GLY A 119 27.41 11.65 -5.36
C GLY A 119 27.93 10.23 -5.11
N ASN A 120 28.94 10.06 -4.25
CA ASN A 120 29.41 8.73 -3.87
C ASN A 120 28.46 8.10 -2.85
N ASN A 121 28.21 6.79 -3.01
CA ASN A 121 27.45 5.98 -2.06
C ASN A 121 28.40 5.25 -1.11
N LEU A 122 28.42 5.66 0.16
CA LEU A 122 29.18 4.99 1.20
C LEU A 122 28.28 3.99 1.93
N LYS A 123 28.61 2.71 1.79
CA LYS A 123 27.96 1.64 2.55
C LYS A 123 28.17 1.86 4.05
N THR A 124 27.08 1.81 4.81
CA THR A 124 27.09 2.11 6.24
C THR A 124 27.26 0.86 7.12
N GLY A 125 27.19 -0.34 6.54
CA GLY A 125 27.07 -1.59 7.31
C GLY A 125 25.78 -1.67 8.14
N LYS A 126 24.80 -0.79 7.92
CA LYS A 126 23.43 -0.92 8.43
C LYS A 126 22.60 -1.66 7.40
N LYS A 127 21.70 -2.54 7.87
CA LYS A 127 20.76 -3.27 7.02
C LYS A 127 19.35 -2.73 7.26
N SER A 128 18.61 -2.61 6.17
CA SER A 128 17.18 -2.35 6.15
C SER A 128 16.45 -3.48 5.43
N THR A 129 15.21 -3.72 5.81
CA THR A 129 14.32 -4.67 5.15
C THR A 129 13.18 -3.89 4.50
N ASN A 130 12.96 -4.11 3.21
CA ASN A 130 12.06 -3.28 2.41
C ASN A 130 11.00 -4.09 1.68
N ILE A 131 9.77 -3.57 1.64
CA ILE A 131 8.71 -4.02 0.74
C ILE A 131 8.20 -2.78 0.00
N SER A 132 8.35 -2.75 -1.32
CA SER A 132 7.89 -1.64 -2.16
C SER A 132 7.04 -2.15 -3.31
N PHE A 133 5.88 -1.52 -3.52
CA PHE A 133 4.95 -1.92 -4.56
C PHE A 133 4.06 -0.76 -5.00
N GLY A 134 3.51 -0.87 -6.20
CA GLY A 134 2.57 0.08 -6.78
C GLY A 134 1.23 -0.57 -7.07
N ILE A 135 0.16 0.21 -6.93
CA ILE A 135 -1.21 -0.21 -7.27
C ILE A 135 -1.72 0.61 -8.46
N HIS A 136 -2.05 -0.10 -9.52
CA HIS A 136 -2.75 0.37 -10.69
C HIS A 136 -4.25 0.15 -10.51
N VAL A 137 -5.02 1.23 -10.60
CA VAL A 137 -6.48 1.22 -10.44
C VAL A 137 -7.14 1.49 -11.80
N PRO A 138 -8.12 0.68 -12.22
CA PRO A 138 -8.77 0.86 -13.50
C PRO A 138 -9.72 2.06 -13.48
N TYR A 139 -9.91 2.66 -14.66
CA TYR A 139 -10.76 3.83 -14.92
C TYR A 139 -10.40 5.09 -14.12
N GLU A 140 -9.22 5.10 -13.49
CA GLU A 140 -8.69 6.25 -12.78
C GLU A 140 -7.77 7.10 -13.67
N ASN A 141 -7.57 8.35 -13.25
CA ASN A 141 -6.57 9.22 -13.87
C ASN A 141 -5.18 8.57 -13.79
N LYS A 142 -4.34 8.71 -14.85
CA LYS A 142 -2.96 8.21 -14.92
C LYS A 142 -2.17 8.49 -13.63
N TYR A 143 -2.31 9.68 -13.05
CA TYR A 143 -1.54 10.11 -11.88
C TYR A 143 -2.09 9.56 -10.54
N ARG A 144 -3.26 8.91 -10.52
CA ARG A 144 -3.87 8.35 -9.31
C ARG A 144 -3.49 6.88 -9.08
N GLY A 145 -2.28 6.51 -9.50
CA GLY A 145 -1.66 5.26 -9.08
C GLY A 145 -1.06 5.44 -7.70
N TYR A 146 -1.02 4.36 -6.93
CA TYR A 146 -0.45 4.38 -5.59
C TYR A 146 0.95 3.79 -5.64
N SER A 147 1.89 4.41 -4.96
CA SER A 147 3.24 3.89 -4.77
C SER A 147 3.53 3.86 -3.28
N PHE A 148 3.85 2.69 -2.76
CA PHE A 148 4.06 2.47 -1.33
C PHE A 148 5.39 1.80 -1.07
N SER A 149 6.01 2.17 0.04
CA SER A 149 7.19 1.51 0.56
C SER A 149 7.11 1.37 2.07
N PHE A 150 7.45 0.19 2.57
CA PHE A 150 7.72 -0.07 3.97
C PHE A 150 9.21 -0.36 4.15
N THR A 151 9.87 0.38 5.02
CA THR A 151 11.28 0.23 5.36
C THR A 151 11.45 -0.01 6.85
N TYR A 152 11.95 -1.18 7.21
CA TYR A 152 12.32 -1.50 8.59
C TYR A 152 13.83 -1.34 8.79
N LYS A 153 14.22 -0.49 9.74
CA LYS A 153 15.62 -0.24 10.11
C LYS A 153 15.97 -1.00 11.37
N ALA A 154 16.58 -2.18 11.22
CA ALA A 154 16.81 -3.12 12.31
C ALA A 154 17.60 -2.55 13.50
N LYS A 155 18.61 -1.71 13.25
CA LYS A 155 19.43 -1.10 14.33
C LYS A 155 18.70 0.00 15.10
N GLU A 156 17.64 0.55 14.52
CA GLU A 156 16.89 1.69 15.07
C GLU A 156 15.51 1.27 15.59
N ASP A 157 15.11 0.01 15.36
CA ASP A 157 13.77 -0.54 15.63
C ASP A 157 12.66 0.38 15.09
N LYS A 158 12.85 0.85 13.85
CA LYS A 158 11.96 1.83 13.21
C LYS A 158 11.37 1.27 11.93
N LEU A 159 10.04 1.31 11.85
CA LEU A 159 9.29 1.10 10.62
C LEU A 159 8.89 2.46 10.04
N VAL A 160 9.24 2.68 8.77
CA VAL A 160 8.85 3.84 7.97
C VAL A 160 7.90 3.38 6.88
N PHE A 161 6.78 4.07 6.73
CA PHE A 161 5.86 3.94 5.61
C PHE A 161 5.96 5.20 4.75
N ALA A 162 6.31 5.05 3.47
CA ALA A 162 6.37 6.15 2.50
C ALA A 162 5.31 5.96 1.40
N TRP A 163 4.78 7.06 0.88
CA TRP A 163 3.82 7.05 -0.22
C TRP A 163 4.12 8.11 -1.27
N LEU A 164 3.72 7.81 -2.50
CA LEU A 164 3.47 8.77 -3.57
C LEU A 164 2.12 8.43 -4.21
N VAL A 165 1.20 9.38 -4.18
CA VAL A 165 -0.11 9.29 -4.83
C VAL A 165 -0.39 10.61 -5.53
N ASN A 166 -0.49 10.64 -6.85
CA ASN A 166 -0.54 11.88 -7.62
C ASN A 166 0.67 12.79 -7.28
N GLN A 167 0.45 13.92 -6.63
CA GLN A 167 1.49 14.85 -6.17
C GLN A 167 1.65 14.83 -4.64
N ASP A 168 0.84 14.03 -3.95
CA ASP A 168 0.91 13.84 -2.51
C ASP A 168 2.04 12.85 -2.21
N ILE A 169 3.09 13.36 -1.57
CA ILE A 169 4.24 12.59 -1.11
C ILE A 169 4.41 12.76 0.38
N GLY A 170 4.83 11.70 1.03
CA GLY A 170 5.16 11.78 2.44
C GLY A 170 5.65 10.46 2.98
N PHE A 171 6.00 10.50 4.26
CA PHE A 171 6.25 9.31 5.04
C PHE A 171 5.75 9.52 6.47
N ILE A 172 5.48 8.40 7.14
CA ILE A 172 5.17 8.35 8.56
C ILE A 172 5.92 7.19 9.20
N THR A 173 6.17 7.30 10.50
CA THR A 173 6.67 6.18 11.30
C THR A 173 5.55 5.52 12.08
N LYS A 174 5.87 4.39 12.72
CA LYS A 174 4.96 3.70 13.66
C LYS A 174 4.43 4.62 14.76
N GLU A 175 5.24 5.55 15.25
CA GLU A 175 4.82 6.50 16.29
C GLU A 175 3.77 7.48 15.76
N ASN A 176 3.91 7.94 14.51
CA ASN A 176 2.96 8.84 13.88
C ASN A 176 1.59 8.18 13.67
N PHE A 177 1.54 6.87 13.40
CA PHE A 177 0.28 6.13 13.21
C PHE A 177 -0.69 6.28 14.39
N SER A 178 -0.20 6.03 15.61
CA SER A 178 -1.04 6.08 16.83
C SER A 178 -1.60 7.48 17.09
N TYR A 179 -0.90 8.51 16.59
CA TYR A 179 -1.36 9.89 16.64
C TYR A 179 -2.41 10.18 15.55
N LEU A 180 -2.13 9.78 14.30
CA LEU A 180 -3.00 9.99 13.14
C LEU A 180 -4.35 9.28 13.25
N GLU A 181 -4.38 8.10 13.85
CA GLU A 181 -5.62 7.34 14.07
C GLU A 181 -6.66 8.12 14.91
N LYS A 182 -6.19 9.02 15.79
CA LYS A 182 -7.04 9.84 16.66
C LYS A 182 -7.46 11.16 16.03
N GLN A 183 -6.86 11.54 14.90
CA GLN A 183 -7.17 12.80 14.24
C GLN A 183 -8.43 12.68 13.39
N THR A 184 -9.10 13.82 13.20
CA THR A 184 -10.37 13.89 12.44
C THR A 184 -10.29 14.83 11.23
N ASP A 185 -9.14 15.47 11.01
CA ASP A 185 -8.91 16.29 9.84
C ASP A 185 -8.75 15.43 8.58
N ASP A 186 -9.07 16.02 7.43
CA ASP A 186 -9.14 15.30 6.17
C ASP A 186 -7.77 14.85 5.66
N SER A 187 -6.70 15.59 6.00
CA SER A 187 -5.32 15.20 5.66
C SER A 187 -4.92 13.92 6.41
N SER A 188 -5.15 13.88 7.73
CA SER A 188 -4.88 12.68 8.53
C SER A 188 -5.72 11.48 8.07
N LYS A 189 -7.00 11.67 7.76
CA LYS A 189 -7.85 10.60 7.19
C LYS A 189 -7.30 10.08 5.87
N THR A 190 -6.82 10.98 5.01
CA THR A 190 -6.24 10.63 3.70
C THR A 190 -4.99 9.78 3.89
N ILE A 191 -4.05 10.20 4.74
CA ILE A 191 -2.83 9.44 5.06
C ILE A 191 -3.19 8.06 5.64
N MET A 192 -4.17 8.01 6.55
CA MET A 192 -4.64 6.75 7.13
C MET A 192 -5.28 5.82 6.09
N SER A 193 -5.99 6.36 5.09
CA SER A 193 -6.54 5.58 3.98
C SER A 193 -5.45 4.97 3.10
N TYR A 194 -4.35 5.70 2.85
CA TYR A 194 -3.20 5.17 2.12
C TYR A 194 -2.51 4.06 2.88
N LEU A 195 -2.29 4.25 4.18
CA LEU A 195 -1.72 3.20 5.03
C LEU A 195 -2.63 1.97 5.07
N ARG A 196 -3.95 2.16 5.23
CA ARG A 196 -4.94 1.06 5.16
C ARG A 196 -4.85 0.31 3.86
N LEU A 197 -4.88 1.02 2.73
CA LEU A 197 -4.74 0.40 1.42
C LEU A 197 -3.46 -0.42 1.32
N ALA A 198 -2.31 0.14 1.71
CA ALA A 198 -1.03 -0.54 1.61
C ALA A 198 -0.99 -1.82 2.45
N VAL A 199 -1.36 -1.72 3.73
CA VAL A 199 -1.31 -2.84 4.68
C VAL A 199 -2.35 -3.90 4.35
N ASN A 200 -3.58 -3.49 4.05
CA ASN A 200 -4.66 -4.42 3.73
C ASN A 200 -4.43 -5.08 2.38
N THR A 201 -3.75 -4.44 1.43
CA THR A 201 -3.35 -5.10 0.16
C THR A 201 -2.39 -6.25 0.44
N ILE A 202 -1.35 -6.03 1.25
CA ILE A 202 -0.42 -7.11 1.66
C ILE A 202 -1.21 -8.23 2.33
N ALA A 203 -2.05 -7.89 3.32
CA ALA A 203 -2.82 -8.89 4.04
C ALA A 203 -3.76 -9.68 3.13
N TYR A 204 -4.47 -9.00 2.24
CA TYR A 204 -5.36 -9.59 1.25
C TYR A 204 -4.64 -10.60 0.36
N MET A 205 -3.47 -10.22 -0.17
CA MET A 205 -2.67 -11.10 -1.02
C MET A 205 -2.23 -12.39 -0.30
N ASN A 206 -1.90 -12.28 0.99
CA ASN A 206 -1.50 -13.45 1.79
C ASN A 206 -2.68 -14.34 2.15
N THR A 207 -3.84 -13.75 2.42
CA THR A 207 -5.04 -14.50 2.83
C THR A 207 -5.75 -15.16 1.65
N PHE A 208 -5.79 -14.50 0.48
CA PHE A 208 -6.50 -14.95 -0.71
C PHE A 208 -5.56 -15.11 -1.91
N PRO A 209 -4.54 -15.99 -1.82
CA PRO A 209 -3.57 -16.18 -2.91
C PRO A 209 -4.21 -16.65 -4.21
N GLU A 210 -5.36 -17.33 -4.15
CA GLU A 210 -6.16 -17.75 -5.31
C GLU A 210 -6.71 -16.57 -6.14
N CYS A 211 -6.80 -15.38 -5.54
CA CYS A 211 -7.26 -14.16 -6.20
C CYS A 211 -6.13 -13.39 -6.89
N ILE A 212 -4.89 -13.89 -6.81
CA ILE A 212 -3.71 -13.31 -7.44
C ILE A 212 -3.39 -14.11 -8.70
N LYS A 213 -3.27 -13.42 -9.82
CA LYS A 213 -2.78 -14.01 -11.08
C LYS A 213 -1.52 -13.29 -11.52
N GLU A 214 -0.55 -14.05 -12.02
CA GLU A 214 0.66 -13.49 -12.61
C GLU A 214 0.35 -12.81 -13.95
N GLY A 215 1.03 -11.70 -14.20
CA GLY A 215 0.83 -10.84 -15.36
C GLY A 215 -0.22 -9.75 -15.14
N VAL A 216 -0.26 -8.83 -16.11
CA VAL A 216 -1.31 -7.81 -16.21
C VAL A 216 -2.63 -8.47 -16.65
N PRO A 217 -3.79 -7.82 -16.42
CA PRO A 217 -5.07 -8.24 -17.00
C PRO A 217 -4.96 -8.41 -18.53
N GLU A 218 -5.69 -9.36 -19.12
CA GLU A 218 -5.53 -9.96 -20.47
C GLU A 218 -5.52 -8.99 -21.69
N GLU A 219 -5.41 -7.68 -21.51
CA GLU A 219 -5.36 -6.67 -22.56
C GLU A 219 -4.01 -5.93 -22.71
N GLN A 220 -3.01 -6.16 -21.86
CA GLN A 220 -1.68 -5.52 -21.97
C GLN A 220 -0.56 -6.56 -21.77
N LYS A 221 0.68 -6.27 -22.17
CA LYS A 221 1.82 -7.20 -22.02
C LYS A 221 2.97 -6.50 -21.33
N GLU A 222 3.20 -6.81 -20.06
CA GLU A 222 4.44 -6.56 -19.31
C GLU A 222 4.70 -7.74 -18.34
N GLU A 223 5.93 -8.27 -18.33
CA GLU A 223 6.30 -9.55 -17.68
C GLU A 223 6.47 -9.51 -16.14
N TYR A 224 6.30 -8.35 -15.47
CA TYR A 224 6.64 -8.16 -14.03
C TYR A 224 5.49 -7.63 -13.17
N SER A 225 4.27 -8.02 -13.48
CA SER A 225 3.06 -7.49 -12.86
C SER A 225 2.19 -8.60 -12.28
N LYS A 226 1.39 -8.30 -11.25
CA LYS A 226 0.37 -9.20 -10.72
C LYS A 226 -0.99 -8.56 -10.83
N SER A 227 -2.00 -9.30 -11.24
CA SER A 227 -3.40 -8.87 -11.19
C SER A 227 -4.09 -9.40 -9.95
N ILE A 228 -4.94 -8.57 -9.34
CA ILE A 228 -5.64 -8.86 -8.09
C ILE A 228 -7.15 -8.67 -8.31
N GLY A 229 -7.89 -9.75 -8.14
CA GLY A 229 -9.36 -9.76 -8.15
C GLY A 229 -9.96 -9.81 -6.74
N LEU A 230 -11.26 -9.52 -6.65
CA LEU A 230 -12.05 -9.73 -5.44
C LEU A 230 -12.38 -11.21 -5.25
N ALA A 231 -12.19 -11.71 -4.03
CA ALA A 231 -12.60 -13.04 -3.62
C ALA A 231 -14.12 -13.08 -3.46
N GLU A 232 -14.78 -14.15 -3.92
CA GLU A 232 -16.25 -14.30 -3.82
C GLU A 232 -16.77 -14.07 -2.39
N LYS A 233 -16.02 -14.57 -1.39
CA LYS A 233 -16.34 -14.38 0.04
C LYS A 233 -16.32 -12.93 0.50
N VAL A 234 -15.58 -12.05 -0.16
CA VAL A 234 -15.53 -10.61 0.16
C VAL A 234 -16.69 -9.88 -0.51
N ILE A 235 -17.13 -10.34 -1.69
CA ILE A 235 -18.26 -9.77 -2.43
C ILE A 235 -19.55 -9.91 -1.61
N GLU A 236 -19.84 -11.10 -1.06
CA GLU A 236 -21.05 -11.34 -0.25
C GLU A 236 -21.17 -10.45 1.01
N ILE A 237 -20.04 -10.00 1.56
CA ILE A 237 -19.99 -9.28 2.85
C ILE A 237 -20.24 -7.78 2.67
N THR A 238 -19.94 -7.23 1.51
CA THR A 238 -19.81 -5.78 1.34
C THR A 238 -21.13 -5.04 1.03
N GLU A 239 -22.26 -5.75 0.92
CA GLU A 239 -23.59 -5.16 0.65
C GLU A 239 -24.36 -4.66 1.90
N ILE A 240 -23.79 -4.79 3.11
CA ILE A 240 -24.52 -4.54 4.37
C ILE A 240 -23.84 -3.40 5.15
N GLU A 241 -24.48 -2.21 5.22
CA GLU A 241 -24.58 -1.31 6.42
C GLU A 241 -24.64 0.22 6.11
N LYS A 242 -25.63 0.91 6.71
CA LYS A 242 -25.62 2.36 7.02
C LYS A 242 -26.27 2.70 8.38
N SER A 243 -25.50 3.41 9.22
CA SER A 243 -25.84 4.41 10.27
C SER A 243 -26.20 4.01 11.74
N GLY A 244 -25.57 4.68 12.74
CA GLY A 244 -26.34 5.46 13.75
C GLY A 244 -26.30 5.24 15.30
N LYS A 245 -25.23 4.76 15.96
CA LYS A 245 -24.91 4.74 17.44
C LYS A 245 -25.99 4.86 18.56
N VAL A 246 -26.08 3.79 19.39
CA VAL A 246 -25.94 3.70 20.89
C VAL A 246 -25.29 2.33 21.19
N ILE A 247 -24.53 2.10 22.29
CA ILE A 247 -23.80 0.82 22.50
C ILE A 247 -24.78 -0.34 22.77
N VAL A 248 -24.95 -1.16 21.73
CA VAL A 248 -25.92 -2.25 21.53
C VAL A 248 -25.14 -3.46 21.00
N PRO A 249 -25.66 -4.71 21.05
CA PRO A 249 -25.19 -5.80 20.21
C PRO A 249 -24.78 -5.27 18.82
N HIS A 250 -23.51 -5.40 18.45
CA HIS A 250 -22.97 -4.69 17.29
C HIS A 250 -22.22 -5.63 16.36
N PHE A 251 -22.27 -5.29 15.08
CA PHE A 251 -21.43 -5.91 14.07
C PHE A 251 -19.99 -5.44 14.28
N ARG A 252 -19.10 -6.40 14.48
CA ARG A 252 -17.66 -6.17 14.38
C ARG A 252 -17.30 -6.35 12.92
N ARG A 253 -16.89 -5.25 12.28
CA ARG A 253 -16.39 -5.23 10.90
C ARG A 253 -15.27 -6.25 10.70
N GLY A 254 -15.17 -6.74 9.47
CA GLY A 254 -14.13 -7.67 9.08
C GLY A 254 -12.77 -6.99 9.20
N TYR A 255 -11.73 -7.79 9.44
CA TYR A 255 -10.37 -7.27 9.54
C TYR A 255 -9.35 -8.37 9.27
N PHE A 256 -8.15 -7.99 8.85
CA PHE A 256 -7.03 -8.91 8.73
C PHE A 256 -6.29 -9.04 10.06
N LYS A 257 -5.91 -10.27 10.42
CA LYS A 257 -5.19 -10.58 11.66
C LYS A 257 -4.06 -11.56 11.40
N ARG A 258 -2.87 -11.27 11.93
CA ARG A 258 -1.78 -12.26 11.99
C ARG A 258 -2.00 -13.16 13.20
N LEU A 259 -1.91 -14.47 12.98
CA LEU A 259 -2.07 -15.46 14.05
C LEU A 259 -0.78 -15.60 14.86
N THR A 260 -0.81 -15.18 16.13
CA THR A 260 0.37 -15.14 17.00
C THR A 260 0.44 -16.27 18.03
N SER A 261 -0.59 -17.13 18.12
CA SER A 261 -0.70 -18.14 19.17
C SER A 261 0.39 -19.21 19.10
N ASP A 262 1.17 -19.35 20.17
CA ASP A 262 2.18 -20.42 20.34
C ASP A 262 1.58 -21.82 20.37
N PHE A 263 0.32 -21.94 20.79
CA PHE A 263 -0.39 -23.23 20.86
C PHE A 263 -0.71 -23.82 19.46
N TYR A 264 -0.95 -22.98 18.46
CA TYR A 264 -1.32 -23.41 17.11
C TYR A 264 -0.14 -23.27 16.17
N THR A 265 0.91 -24.05 16.40
CA THR A 265 2.21 -23.94 15.70
C THR A 265 2.09 -23.98 14.18
N LYS A 266 1.19 -24.80 13.62
CA LYS A 266 0.96 -24.89 12.16
C LYS A 266 0.28 -23.68 11.54
N LYS A 267 -0.38 -22.85 12.34
CA LYS A 267 -1.08 -21.63 11.89
C LYS A 267 -0.39 -20.34 12.34
N LYS A 268 0.62 -20.44 13.20
CA LYS A 268 1.37 -19.30 13.71
C LYS A 268 2.07 -18.58 12.54
N GLY A 269 1.97 -17.25 12.53
CA GLY A 269 2.52 -16.38 11.48
C GLY A 269 1.59 -16.13 10.29
N GLN A 270 0.53 -16.92 10.11
CA GLN A 270 -0.39 -16.74 8.98
C GLN A 270 -1.30 -15.51 9.17
N ILE A 271 -1.53 -14.76 8.10
CA ILE A 271 -2.50 -13.66 8.07
C ILE A 271 -3.83 -14.21 7.57
N ILE A 272 -4.89 -14.06 8.38
CA ILE A 272 -6.26 -14.47 8.04
C ILE A 272 -7.18 -13.26 7.96
N PHE A 273 -8.23 -13.37 7.16
CA PHE A 273 -9.38 -12.47 7.22
C PHE A 273 -10.35 -13.00 8.27
N VAL A 274 -10.56 -12.22 9.33
CA VAL A 274 -11.62 -12.45 10.30
C VAL A 274 -12.86 -11.78 9.72
N SER A 275 -13.81 -12.59 9.27
CA SER A 275 -15.08 -12.10 8.75
C SER A 275 -15.83 -11.32 9.83
N GLU A 276 -16.83 -10.58 9.38
CA GLU A 276 -17.70 -9.84 10.28
C GLU A 276 -18.40 -10.78 11.25
N THR A 277 -18.49 -10.35 12.51
CA THR A 277 -19.14 -11.13 13.57
C THR A 277 -19.99 -10.23 14.42
N MET A 278 -21.18 -10.73 14.79
CA MET A 278 -21.99 -10.11 15.82
C MET A 278 -21.31 -10.30 17.18
N VAL A 279 -21.03 -9.21 17.89
CA VAL A 279 -20.42 -9.23 19.23
C VAL A 279 -21.49 -8.96 20.28
N LYS A 280 -21.58 -9.85 21.28
CA LYS A 280 -22.57 -9.80 22.38
C LYS A 280 -24.05 -9.81 21.91
N GLY A 281 -24.32 -10.57 20.85
CA GLY A 281 -25.67 -10.92 20.39
C GLY A 281 -25.64 -12.23 19.62
N THR A 282 -26.78 -12.91 19.51
CA THR A 282 -26.99 -14.04 18.58
C THR A 282 -27.62 -13.50 17.31
N SER A 283 -27.00 -13.73 16.15
CA SER A 283 -27.56 -13.38 14.84
C SER A 283 -28.08 -14.64 14.14
N LYS A 284 -29.21 -14.50 13.45
CA LYS A 284 -29.73 -15.49 12.48
C LYS A 284 -30.03 -14.72 11.19
N THR A 285 -29.46 -15.15 10.07
CA THR A 285 -29.81 -14.64 8.75
C THR A 285 -31.08 -15.35 8.29
N VAL A 286 -32.17 -14.61 8.11
CA VAL A 286 -33.41 -15.14 7.51
C VAL A 286 -33.40 -14.74 6.05
N TYR A 287 -33.26 -15.71 5.16
CA TYR A 287 -33.45 -15.49 3.73
C TYR A 287 -34.95 -15.36 3.45
N THR A 288 -35.34 -14.43 2.57
CA THR A 288 -36.68 -14.45 1.99
C THR A 288 -36.85 -15.79 1.28
N ALA A 289 -37.89 -16.54 1.64
CA ALA A 289 -38.28 -17.71 0.86
C ALA A 289 -38.81 -17.19 -0.49
N ASP A 290 -38.19 -17.61 -1.59
CA ASP A 290 -38.61 -17.23 -2.94
C ASP A 290 -40.01 -17.78 -3.32
N ASN A 291 -40.67 -18.56 -2.46
CA ASN A 291 -42.01 -19.12 -2.68
C ASN A 291 -42.95 -18.87 -1.49
N LEU A 292 -43.34 -17.61 -1.26
CA LEU A 292 -44.46 -17.29 -0.36
C LEU A 292 -45.84 -17.60 -0.99
N ASP A 293 -45.89 -17.81 -2.31
CA ASP A 293 -47.13 -18.12 -3.04
C ASP A 293 -47.56 -19.60 -2.96
N GLU A 294 -46.74 -20.49 -2.41
CA GLU A 294 -47.08 -21.92 -2.20
C GLU A 294 -47.68 -22.21 -0.81
N MET A 295 -47.93 -21.17 0.01
CA MET A 295 -48.50 -21.30 1.35
C MET A 295 -49.95 -20.79 1.46
N VAL A 296 -50.63 -20.60 0.33
CA VAL A 296 -52.09 -20.43 0.28
C VAL A 296 -52.69 -21.53 -0.59
N ASP A 297 -52.82 -22.72 0.02
CA ASP A 297 -53.98 -23.61 -0.09
C ASP A 297 -54.00 -24.56 1.13
#